data_AF-A0A7C6NAG9-F1
#
_entry.id   AF-A0A7C6NAG9-F1
#
_cell.length_a   1.000
_cell.length_b   1.000
_cell.length_c   1.000
_cell.angle_alpha   90.00
_cell.angle_beta   90.00
_cell.angle_gamma   90.00
#
_symmetry.space_group_name_H-M   'P 1'
#
loop_
_entity.id
_entity.type
_entity.pdbx_description
1 polymer ?
#
loop_
_entity_poly.entity_id
_entity_poly.type
_entity_poly.pdbx_seq_one_letter_code
_entity_poly.pdbx_strand_id
1 'polypeptide(L)'
;MSKTEEKNNLEKKEITSIKKNRRKKLFLKILAGISLVVFLFVVITTGISLIGLKSNINKAKSFSNVGSRQLKLENPENGYWNIYSDDGLKVLQLTDIHIGGGWMSMRKDSMALNAVAAIITAEKPDFVIVTGDIAYPVPFQAGTFNNKSGARIFAELMESLGVYWTLSFGNHDTEAYSYYSRKDISNFYSSEKYPHCLFQAGPEHVDGYGNQIINIVNSDEIIIRSFIIFDSHSYVDGDIFGIAWKYDNIHDNQIEWYKKSIEKLNNKNKNVISNINNNDGGIYSGFQECIPTSVFLHIPLTEYRDAWNEYANNDYQDTDNVKMIYGAAGESGLIVYCGMNEDYLFETMKEIGSTDSVFCGHDHLNNFSVDYKGIRLTYSMSIDYLAYLGIYKLGAQRGCTVINVDKTGEIDFYAENYYQDKYISKYQKENVTMQQLGNN
;
A
#
# COMPACT_ATOMS: atom_id res chain seq x y z
N MET A 1 -60.49 32.12 45.65
CA MET A 1 -59.47 32.81 44.85
C MET A 1 -60.10 34.05 44.23
N SER A 2 -59.47 35.22 44.37
CA SER A 2 -60.02 36.47 43.85
C SER A 2 -59.85 36.54 42.32
N LYS A 3 -60.78 37.17 41.60
CA LYS A 3 -60.70 37.41 40.14
C LYS A 3 -59.35 38.03 39.69
N THR A 4 -58.65 38.69 40.61
CA THR A 4 -57.35 39.32 40.39
C THR A 4 -56.19 38.31 40.31
N GLU A 5 -56.23 37.22 41.08
CA GLU A 5 -55.21 36.15 41.02
C GLU A 5 -55.28 35.35 39.72
N GLU A 6 -56.50 35.09 39.24
CA GLU A 6 -56.73 34.35 38.00
C GLU A 6 -56.26 35.13 36.77
N LYS A 7 -56.51 36.45 36.74
CA LYS A 7 -56.01 37.36 35.71
C LYS A 7 -54.48 37.45 35.70
N ASN A 8 -53.85 37.56 36.87
CA ASN A 8 -52.39 37.59 37.00
C ASN A 8 -51.73 36.26 36.57
N ASN A 9 -52.39 35.12 36.79
CA ASN A 9 -51.89 33.81 36.34
C ASN A 9 -52.01 33.61 34.82
N LEU A 10 -53.07 34.12 34.20
CA LEU A 10 -53.24 34.11 32.74
C LEU A 10 -52.17 34.99 32.06
N GLU A 11 -51.93 36.19 32.59
CA GLU A 11 -50.93 37.12 32.08
C GLU A 11 -49.50 36.57 32.22
N LYS A 12 -49.17 35.93 33.35
CA LYS A 12 -47.90 35.21 33.53
C LYS A 12 -47.75 34.04 32.54
N LYS A 13 -48.80 33.25 32.29
CA LYS A 13 -48.77 32.17 31.30
C LYS A 13 -48.54 32.70 29.89
N GLU A 14 -49.18 33.81 29.53
CA GLU A 14 -49.05 34.45 28.22
C GLU A 14 -47.64 35.05 28.01
N ILE A 15 -47.11 35.77 29.00
CA ILE A 15 -45.72 36.28 28.97
C ILE A 15 -44.72 35.14 28.87
N THR A 16 -44.95 34.02 29.56
CA THR A 16 -44.09 32.83 29.50
C THR A 16 -44.16 32.16 28.12
N SER A 17 -45.36 32.08 27.53
CA SER A 17 -45.58 31.62 26.16
C SER A 17 -44.85 32.49 25.13
N ILE A 18 -44.96 33.82 25.24
CA ILE A 18 -44.29 34.77 24.34
C ILE A 18 -42.78 34.69 24.48
N LYS A 19 -42.24 34.60 25.72
CA LYS A 19 -40.82 34.39 25.96
C LYS A 19 -40.33 33.06 25.38
N LYS A 20 -41.10 31.97 25.53
CA LYS A 20 -40.82 30.65 24.94
C LYS A 20 -40.81 30.71 23.41
N ASN A 21 -41.77 31.39 22.79
CA ASN A 21 -41.84 31.59 21.33
C ASN A 21 -40.69 32.46 20.80
N ARG A 22 -40.29 33.52 21.53
CA ARG A 22 -39.11 34.34 21.19
C ARG A 22 -37.82 33.53 21.28
N ARG A 23 -37.64 32.74 22.34
CA ARG A 23 -36.48 31.82 22.47
C ARG A 23 -36.45 30.77 21.36
N LYS A 24 -37.59 30.17 21.00
CA LYS A 24 -37.69 29.22 19.88
C LYS A 24 -37.31 29.86 18.55
N LYS A 25 -37.80 31.08 18.26
CA LYS A 25 -37.44 31.82 17.05
C LYS A 25 -35.95 32.18 17.01
N LEU A 26 -35.36 32.58 18.13
CA LEU A 26 -33.93 32.86 18.23
C LEU A 26 -33.10 31.60 17.98
N PHE A 27 -33.46 30.48 18.62
CA PHE A 27 -32.82 29.19 18.40
C PHE A 27 -32.87 28.75 16.93
N LEU A 28 -34.03 28.86 16.26
CA LEU A 28 -34.16 28.53 14.85
C LEU A 28 -33.29 29.42 13.94
N LYS A 29 -33.14 30.71 14.26
CA LYS A 29 -32.25 31.61 13.52
C LYS A 29 -30.78 31.23 13.70
N ILE A 30 -30.37 30.89 14.92
CA ILE A 30 -29.01 30.43 15.21
C ILE A 30 -28.75 29.12 14.46
N LEU A 31 -29.67 28.15 14.53
CA LEU A 31 -29.56 26.88 13.83
C LEU A 31 -29.45 27.09 12.31
N ALA A 32 -30.31 27.91 11.72
CA ALA A 32 -30.25 28.23 10.30
C ALA A 32 -28.93 28.92 9.91
N GLY A 33 -28.40 29.81 10.76
CA GLY A 33 -27.10 30.43 10.56
C GLY A 33 -25.96 29.40 10.57
N ILE A 34 -25.95 28.49 11.57
CA ILE A 34 -24.96 27.41 11.65
C ILE A 34 -25.07 26.49 10.43
N SER A 35 -26.28 26.08 10.05
CA SER A 35 -26.51 25.24 8.87
C SER A 35 -26.03 25.91 7.58
N LEU A 36 -26.25 27.23 7.43
CA LEU A 36 -25.74 27.98 6.27
C LEU A 36 -24.21 28.01 6.26
N VAL A 37 -23.56 28.23 7.41
CA VAL A 37 -22.09 28.22 7.52
C VAL A 37 -21.53 26.84 7.17
N VAL A 38 -22.11 25.77 7.71
CA VAL A 38 -21.70 24.39 7.39
C VAL A 38 -21.92 24.09 5.92
N PHE A 39 -23.07 24.48 5.35
CA PHE A 39 -23.35 24.30 3.93
C PHE A 39 -22.33 25.03 3.05
N LEU A 40 -22.06 26.31 3.33
CA LEU A 40 -21.05 27.08 2.58
C LEU A 40 -19.66 26.47 2.72
N PHE A 41 -19.29 26.02 3.93
CA PHE A 41 -18.02 25.33 4.17
C PHE A 41 -17.91 24.07 3.32
N VAL A 42 -18.94 23.21 3.29
CA VAL A 42 -18.97 21.99 2.46
C VAL A 42 -18.88 22.31 0.97
N VAL A 43 -19.63 23.30 0.48
CA VAL A 43 -19.59 23.71 -0.93
C VAL A 43 -18.20 24.22 -1.33
N ILE A 44 -17.60 25.10 -0.51
CA ILE A 44 -16.27 25.66 -0.76
C ILE A 44 -15.21 24.56 -0.74
N THR A 45 -15.18 23.75 0.31
CA THR A 45 -14.18 22.67 0.43
C THR A 45 -14.32 21.61 -0.66
N THR A 46 -15.55 21.26 -1.05
CA THR A 46 -15.80 20.38 -2.20
C THR A 46 -15.28 21.00 -3.50
N GLY A 47 -15.54 22.30 -3.73
CA GLY A 47 -15.01 23.03 -4.88
C GLY A 47 -13.47 23.02 -4.93
N ILE A 48 -12.81 23.27 -3.80
CA ILE A 48 -11.35 23.22 -3.70
C ILE A 48 -10.83 21.79 -3.95
N SER A 49 -11.46 20.76 -3.37
CA SER A 49 -11.10 19.35 -3.62
C SER A 49 -11.17 19.00 -5.11
N LEU A 50 -12.23 19.42 -5.83
CA LEU A 50 -12.37 19.18 -7.26
C LEU A 50 -11.27 19.88 -8.09
N ILE A 51 -10.95 21.13 -7.74
CA ILE A 51 -9.87 21.88 -8.37
C ILE A 51 -8.52 21.20 -8.12
N GLY A 52 -8.26 20.80 -6.87
CA GLY A 52 -7.02 20.14 -6.49
C GLY A 52 -6.82 18.79 -7.14
N LEU A 53 -7.88 17.98 -7.18
CA LEU A 53 -7.92 16.71 -7.89
C LEU A 53 -7.62 16.87 -9.37
N LYS A 54 -8.23 17.87 -10.05
CA LYS A 54 -7.93 18.18 -11.45
C LYS A 54 -6.48 18.64 -11.63
N SER A 55 -5.97 19.47 -10.71
CA SER A 55 -4.59 19.95 -10.73
C SER A 55 -3.58 18.80 -10.63
N ASN A 56 -3.79 17.86 -9.70
CA ASN A 56 -2.89 16.72 -9.52
C ASN A 56 -3.00 15.69 -10.65
N ILE A 57 -4.19 15.49 -11.23
CA ILE A 57 -4.34 14.69 -12.47
C ILE A 57 -3.59 15.36 -13.63
N ASN A 58 -3.71 16.67 -13.81
CA ASN A 58 -2.97 17.38 -14.85
C ASN A 58 -1.44 17.28 -14.64
N LYS A 59 -0.99 17.31 -13.38
CA LYS A 59 0.41 17.10 -13.04
C LYS A 59 0.86 15.67 -13.36
N ALA A 60 0.09 14.65 -12.96
CA ALA A 60 0.33 13.25 -13.31
C ALA A 60 0.48 13.07 -14.84
N LYS A 61 -0.43 13.65 -15.61
CA LYS A 61 -0.42 13.65 -17.08
C LYS A 61 0.69 14.48 -17.73
N SER A 62 1.39 15.30 -16.96
CA SER A 62 2.48 16.09 -17.49
C SER A 62 3.78 15.29 -17.59
N PHE A 63 3.91 14.19 -16.84
CA PHE A 63 5.05 13.31 -16.95
C PHE A 63 4.99 12.53 -18.25
N SER A 64 6.16 12.24 -18.80
CA SER A 64 6.28 11.51 -20.06
C SER A 64 6.46 10.04 -19.80
N ASN A 65 6.09 9.21 -20.78
CA ASN A 65 6.40 7.80 -20.77
C ASN A 65 7.91 7.61 -20.60
N VAL A 66 8.32 6.72 -19.70
CA VAL A 66 9.72 6.53 -19.31
C VAL A 66 10.49 5.58 -20.26
N GLY A 67 9.78 4.95 -21.19
CA GLY A 67 10.33 4.00 -22.15
C GLY A 67 10.67 2.65 -21.53
N SER A 68 9.96 2.24 -20.46
CA SER A 68 10.10 0.91 -19.85
C SER A 68 9.80 -0.21 -20.86
N ARG A 69 10.40 -1.38 -20.62
CA ARG A 69 10.16 -2.58 -21.43
C ARG A 69 8.68 -2.87 -21.52
N GLN A 70 8.20 -3.13 -22.73
CA GLN A 70 6.83 -3.59 -22.93
C GLN A 70 6.79 -5.10 -22.69
N LEU A 71 6.00 -5.52 -21.70
CA LEU A 71 5.94 -6.90 -21.25
C LEU A 71 5.09 -7.75 -22.21
N LYS A 72 5.56 -8.97 -22.50
CA LYS A 72 4.73 -10.00 -23.12
C LYS A 72 3.93 -10.67 -21.99
N LEU A 73 2.64 -10.40 -21.96
CA LEU A 73 1.73 -10.82 -20.91
C LEU A 73 0.75 -11.88 -21.40
N GLU A 74 0.43 -12.83 -20.53
CA GLU A 74 -0.68 -13.77 -20.70
C GLU A 74 -1.47 -13.87 -19.39
N ASN A 75 -2.80 -13.81 -19.51
CA ASN A 75 -3.73 -14.09 -18.42
C ASN A 75 -4.65 -15.25 -18.85
N PRO A 76 -4.34 -16.50 -18.50
CA PRO A 76 -5.22 -17.62 -18.83
C PRO A 76 -6.55 -17.45 -18.10
N GLU A 77 -7.66 -17.84 -18.72
CA GLU A 77 -9.06 -17.48 -18.37
C GLU A 77 -9.49 -17.59 -16.88
N ASN A 78 -8.75 -18.32 -16.03
CA ASN A 78 -8.98 -18.43 -14.58
C ASN A 78 -7.68 -18.39 -13.75
N GLY A 79 -6.61 -17.75 -14.23
CA GLY A 79 -5.25 -17.93 -13.70
C GLY A 79 -4.41 -16.66 -13.57
N TYR A 80 -3.25 -16.86 -12.96
CA TYR A 80 -2.26 -15.85 -12.63
C TYR A 80 -1.62 -15.24 -13.87
N TRP A 81 -1.25 -13.95 -13.81
CA TRP A 81 -0.49 -13.30 -14.88
C TRP A 81 0.85 -14.01 -15.11
N ASN A 82 1.18 -14.27 -16.37
CA ASN A 82 2.51 -14.69 -16.80
C ASN A 82 3.20 -13.52 -17.50
N ILE A 83 4.37 -13.13 -17.01
CA ILE A 83 5.31 -12.22 -17.67
C ILE A 83 6.37 -13.08 -18.34
N TYR A 84 6.43 -13.06 -19.67
CA TYR A 84 7.43 -13.82 -20.41
C TYR A 84 8.77 -13.07 -20.48
N SER A 85 9.85 -13.68 -19.98
CA SER A 85 11.20 -13.13 -20.04
C SER A 85 12.30 -14.19 -19.89
N ASP A 86 13.30 -14.15 -20.79
CA ASP A 86 14.51 -14.97 -20.73
C ASP A 86 15.68 -14.27 -20.02
N ASP A 87 15.64 -12.95 -19.95
CA ASP A 87 16.74 -12.11 -19.45
C ASP A 87 16.54 -11.66 -17.99
N GLY A 88 15.52 -12.21 -17.30
CA GLY A 88 15.11 -11.73 -15.98
C GLY A 88 14.16 -10.53 -16.03
N LEU A 89 14.02 -9.82 -14.91
CA LEU A 89 13.06 -8.72 -14.75
C LEU A 89 13.55 -7.70 -13.72
N LYS A 90 13.56 -6.40 -14.06
CA LYS A 90 13.79 -5.33 -13.08
C LYS A 90 12.46 -4.88 -12.49
N VAL A 91 12.27 -5.12 -11.20
CA VAL A 91 11.09 -4.74 -10.44
C VAL A 91 11.41 -3.59 -9.49
N LEU A 92 10.48 -2.66 -9.36
CA LEU A 92 10.55 -1.59 -8.37
C LEU A 92 9.42 -1.77 -7.35
N GLN A 93 9.77 -1.85 -6.07
CA GLN A 93 8.79 -1.78 -5.00
C GLN A 93 8.63 -0.33 -4.53
N LEU A 94 7.39 0.14 -4.49
CA LEU A 94 7.00 1.39 -3.85
C LEU A 94 6.02 1.09 -2.72
N THR A 95 5.90 1.98 -1.75
CA THR A 95 4.95 1.81 -0.65
C THR A 95 4.54 3.15 -0.08
N ASP A 96 3.38 3.21 0.57
CA ASP A 96 3.02 4.33 1.45
C ASP A 96 3.08 5.67 0.71
N ILE A 97 2.35 5.74 -0.41
CA ILE A 97 2.31 6.92 -1.29
C ILE A 97 1.47 8.03 -0.67
N HIS A 98 0.41 7.64 0.04
CA HIS A 98 -0.53 8.47 0.79
C HIS A 98 -1.03 9.69 0.03
N ILE A 99 -1.62 9.47 -1.15
CA ILE A 99 -2.31 10.52 -1.88
C ILE A 99 -3.67 10.76 -1.24
N GLY A 100 -3.85 11.95 -0.66
CA GLY A 100 -5.09 12.30 0.03
C GLY A 100 -6.24 12.59 -0.92
N GLY A 101 -6.00 13.26 -2.05
CA GLY A 101 -7.05 13.59 -3.03
C GLY A 101 -8.13 14.54 -2.50
N GLY A 102 -7.81 15.32 -1.45
CA GLY A 102 -8.72 16.28 -0.83
C GLY A 102 -8.13 17.70 -0.75
N TRP A 103 -8.93 18.65 -0.25
CA TRP A 103 -8.58 20.07 -0.24
C TRP A 103 -7.41 20.42 0.69
N MET A 104 -7.03 19.54 1.64
CA MET A 104 -5.89 19.75 2.55
C MET A 104 -4.60 19.07 2.10
N SER A 105 -4.65 18.13 1.15
CA SER A 105 -3.49 17.32 0.74
C SER A 105 -2.82 17.77 -0.57
N MET A 106 -3.45 18.67 -1.33
CA MET A 106 -3.06 19.01 -2.72
C MET A 106 -1.55 19.15 -2.97
N ARG A 107 -0.84 19.89 -2.09
CA ARG A 107 0.61 20.11 -2.22
C ARG A 107 1.42 18.84 -1.94
N LYS A 108 1.04 18.06 -0.93
CA LYS A 108 1.73 16.82 -0.54
C LYS A 108 1.51 15.72 -1.57
N ASP A 109 0.30 15.61 -2.10
CA ASP A 109 -0.02 14.74 -3.25
C ASP A 109 0.89 15.08 -4.45
N SER A 110 1.07 16.37 -4.73
CA SER A 110 1.95 16.86 -5.80
C SER A 110 3.44 16.53 -5.56
N MET A 111 3.88 16.44 -4.30
CA MET A 111 5.24 16.04 -3.93
C MET A 111 5.42 14.53 -4.09
N ALA A 112 4.46 13.73 -3.64
CA ALA A 112 4.42 12.28 -3.84
C ALA A 112 4.51 11.91 -5.33
N LEU A 113 3.67 12.54 -6.17
CA LEU A 113 3.72 12.37 -7.63
C LEU A 113 5.09 12.68 -8.23
N ASN A 114 5.76 13.72 -7.73
CA ASN A 114 7.07 14.13 -8.22
C ASN A 114 8.16 13.11 -7.84
N ALA A 115 8.10 12.57 -6.62
CA ALA A 115 9.02 11.55 -6.15
C ALA A 115 8.87 10.24 -6.92
N VAL A 116 7.64 9.71 -7.00
CA VAL A 116 7.34 8.48 -7.74
C VAL A 116 7.78 8.60 -9.20
N ALA A 117 7.43 9.70 -9.86
CA ALA A 117 7.81 9.92 -11.27
C ALA A 117 9.33 9.98 -11.46
N ALA A 118 10.06 10.67 -10.57
CA ALA A 118 11.52 10.78 -10.66
C ALA A 118 12.21 9.43 -10.43
N ILE A 119 11.74 8.65 -9.45
CA ILE A 119 12.25 7.30 -9.17
C ILE A 119 12.03 6.40 -10.39
N ILE A 120 10.79 6.29 -10.87
CA ILE A 120 10.46 5.44 -12.03
C ILE A 120 11.21 5.89 -13.29
N THR A 121 11.37 7.20 -13.50
CA THR A 121 12.10 7.74 -14.67
C THR A 121 13.59 7.39 -14.63
N ALA A 122 14.21 7.43 -13.45
CA ALA A 122 15.63 7.12 -13.28
C ALA A 122 15.89 5.61 -13.29
N GLU A 123 15.07 4.84 -12.56
CA GLU A 123 15.23 3.39 -12.46
C GLU A 123 14.81 2.65 -13.72
N LYS A 124 13.81 3.17 -14.45
CA LYS A 124 13.19 2.55 -15.63
C LYS A 124 12.86 1.06 -15.40
N PRO A 125 12.08 0.72 -14.37
CA PRO A 125 11.75 -0.67 -14.09
C PRO A 125 10.88 -1.26 -15.19
N ASP A 126 10.96 -2.58 -15.36
CA ASP A 126 10.06 -3.33 -16.23
C ASP A 126 8.67 -3.49 -15.59
N PHE A 127 8.64 -3.58 -14.25
CA PHE A 127 7.42 -3.78 -13.48
C PHE A 127 7.48 -3.06 -12.12
N VAL A 128 6.34 -2.57 -11.63
CA VAL A 128 6.22 -1.91 -10.32
C VAL A 128 5.25 -2.68 -9.43
N ILE A 129 5.63 -2.95 -8.19
CA ILE A 129 4.73 -3.52 -7.17
C ILE A 129 4.57 -2.50 -6.06
N VAL A 130 3.33 -2.11 -5.76
CA VAL A 130 3.05 -1.16 -4.68
C VAL A 130 2.53 -1.91 -3.46
N THR A 131 3.23 -1.86 -2.33
CA THR A 131 2.82 -2.56 -1.10
C THR A 131 1.86 -1.72 -0.26
N GLY A 132 0.73 -1.33 -0.86
CA GLY A 132 -0.37 -0.67 -0.16
C GLY A 132 -0.22 0.83 0.07
N ASP A 133 -1.30 1.39 0.63
CA ASP A 133 -1.40 2.78 1.08
C ASP A 133 -1.12 3.81 -0.03
N ILE A 134 -1.74 3.55 -1.18
CA ILE A 134 -1.77 4.50 -2.29
C ILE A 134 -2.65 5.70 -1.94
N ALA A 135 -3.84 5.43 -1.40
CA ALA A 135 -4.81 6.45 -0.99
C ALA A 135 -4.76 6.68 0.53
N TYR A 136 -4.91 7.95 0.93
CA TYR A 136 -4.97 8.34 2.34
C TYR A 136 -6.15 9.30 2.61
N PRO A 137 -7.39 8.77 2.62
CA PRO A 137 -8.63 9.55 2.71
C PRO A 137 -8.95 9.98 4.16
N VAL A 138 -7.94 10.39 4.94
CA VAL A 138 -8.13 10.69 6.36
C VAL A 138 -8.63 12.13 6.52
N PRO A 139 -9.84 12.38 7.06
CA PRO A 139 -10.49 13.69 6.96
C PRO A 139 -9.73 14.85 7.59
N PHE A 140 -8.96 14.60 8.66
CA PHE A 140 -8.24 15.65 9.38
C PHE A 140 -6.86 15.99 8.80
N GLN A 141 -6.29 15.13 7.93
CA GLN A 141 -5.08 15.48 7.16
C GLN A 141 -5.38 15.77 5.68
N ALA A 142 -6.27 15.02 5.04
CA ALA A 142 -6.58 15.10 3.61
C ALA A 142 -7.81 15.96 3.29
N GLY A 143 -8.78 16.04 4.21
CA GLY A 143 -10.01 16.82 4.02
C GLY A 143 -11.03 16.16 3.11
N THR A 144 -11.00 14.83 3.03
CA THR A 144 -11.91 14.03 2.20
C THR A 144 -12.08 12.65 2.81
N PHE A 145 -13.19 11.98 2.49
CA PHE A 145 -13.42 10.55 2.74
C PHE A 145 -13.37 9.74 1.41
N ASN A 146 -12.97 10.40 0.31
CA ASN A 146 -13.00 9.83 -1.03
C ASN A 146 -11.64 9.19 -1.38
N ASN A 147 -11.44 7.94 -0.97
CA ASN A 147 -10.29 7.12 -1.32
C ASN A 147 -10.07 6.93 -2.82
N LYS A 148 -11.14 6.90 -3.63
CA LYS A 148 -11.03 6.78 -5.09
C LYS A 148 -10.31 7.96 -5.75
N SER A 149 -10.30 9.14 -5.11
CA SER A 149 -9.58 10.31 -5.65
C SER A 149 -8.06 10.11 -5.62
N GLY A 150 -7.53 9.58 -4.53
CA GLY A 150 -6.11 9.23 -4.41
C GLY A 150 -5.72 8.11 -5.37
N ALA A 151 -6.49 7.02 -5.37
CA ALA A 151 -6.32 5.90 -6.30
C ALA A 151 -6.27 6.36 -7.77
N ARG A 152 -7.16 7.30 -8.15
CA ARG A 152 -7.20 7.85 -9.50
C ARG A 152 -6.00 8.71 -9.84
N ILE A 153 -5.54 9.56 -8.92
CA ILE A 153 -4.35 10.38 -9.15
C ILE A 153 -3.13 9.48 -9.41
N PHE A 154 -2.97 8.42 -8.63
CA PHE A 154 -1.86 7.47 -8.78
C PHE A 154 -1.95 6.69 -10.10
N ALA A 155 -3.11 6.09 -10.39
CA ALA A 155 -3.29 5.32 -11.62
C ALA A 155 -3.03 6.17 -12.87
N GLU A 156 -3.49 7.42 -12.92
CA GLU A 156 -3.22 8.33 -14.05
C GLU A 156 -1.72 8.69 -14.15
N LEU A 157 -0.97 8.70 -13.04
CA LEU A 157 0.49 8.86 -13.08
C LEU A 157 1.13 7.63 -13.72
N MET A 158 0.80 6.43 -13.23
CA MET A 158 1.38 5.18 -13.74
C MET A 158 1.11 4.99 -15.23
N GLU A 159 -0.10 5.32 -15.69
CA GLU A 159 -0.43 5.33 -17.13
C GLU A 159 0.37 6.36 -17.93
N SER A 160 0.63 7.54 -17.34
CA SER A 160 1.44 8.58 -18.01
C SER A 160 2.91 8.18 -18.13
N LEU A 161 3.43 7.47 -17.11
CA LEU A 161 4.78 6.90 -17.12
C LEU A 161 4.87 5.66 -18.03
N GLY A 162 3.75 4.98 -18.28
CA GLY A 162 3.65 3.83 -19.19
C GLY A 162 4.41 2.61 -18.70
N VAL A 163 4.34 2.35 -17.40
CA VAL A 163 4.99 1.20 -16.74
C VAL A 163 3.94 0.26 -16.18
N TYR A 164 4.13 -1.04 -16.38
CA TYR A 164 3.25 -2.05 -15.81
C TYR A 164 3.37 -2.07 -14.30
N TRP A 165 2.24 -2.25 -13.61
CA TRP A 165 2.21 -2.22 -12.16
C TRP A 165 1.10 -3.05 -11.55
N THR A 166 1.27 -3.42 -10.29
CA THR A 166 0.21 -3.99 -9.45
C THR A 166 0.34 -3.48 -8.02
N LEU A 167 -0.58 -3.90 -7.14
CA LEU A 167 -0.55 -3.53 -5.73
C LEU A 167 -1.02 -4.66 -4.81
N SER A 168 -0.54 -4.66 -3.57
CA SER A 168 -1.33 -5.10 -2.41
C SER A 168 -2.11 -3.90 -1.86
N PHE A 169 -3.21 -4.14 -1.17
CA PHE A 169 -3.90 -3.06 -0.45
C PHE A 169 -3.25 -2.80 0.90
N GLY A 170 -3.24 -1.53 1.30
CA GLY A 170 -2.94 -1.12 2.67
C GLY A 170 -4.19 -0.79 3.47
N ASN A 171 -4.03 -0.50 4.77
CA ASN A 171 -5.14 -0.21 5.65
C ASN A 171 -5.82 1.13 5.30
N HIS A 172 -5.08 2.11 4.79
CA HIS A 172 -5.62 3.42 4.46
C HIS A 172 -6.33 3.48 3.10
N ASP A 173 -6.06 2.53 2.20
CA ASP A 173 -6.71 2.49 0.89
C ASP A 173 -8.23 2.35 0.97
N THR A 174 -8.73 1.72 2.04
CA THR A 174 -10.14 1.33 2.19
C THR A 174 -10.64 1.48 3.62
N GLU A 175 -10.27 2.57 4.28
CA GLU A 175 -10.75 2.94 5.62
C GLU A 175 -12.26 2.74 5.76
N ALA A 176 -12.73 2.26 6.92
CA ALA A 176 -14.15 1.93 7.13
C ALA A 176 -15.11 3.12 6.92
N TYR A 177 -14.61 4.34 7.08
CA TYR A 177 -15.35 5.59 6.84
C TYR A 177 -15.24 6.12 5.40
N SER A 178 -14.51 5.44 4.52
CA SER A 178 -14.35 5.83 3.12
C SER A 178 -15.64 5.67 2.32
N TYR A 179 -15.77 6.45 1.25
CA TYR A 179 -16.93 6.37 0.35
C TYR A 179 -16.99 5.08 -0.47
N TYR A 180 -15.84 4.47 -0.78
CA TYR A 180 -15.75 3.28 -1.62
C TYR A 180 -15.16 2.13 -0.83
N SER A 181 -15.79 0.96 -0.93
CA SER A 181 -15.31 -0.28 -0.31
C SER A 181 -14.05 -0.79 -1.00
N ARG A 182 -13.37 -1.76 -0.36
CA ARG A 182 -12.26 -2.48 -0.97
C ARG A 182 -12.62 -3.14 -2.30
N LYS A 183 -13.83 -3.71 -2.40
CA LYS A 183 -14.39 -4.23 -3.65
C LYS A 183 -14.50 -3.15 -4.74
N ASP A 184 -15.00 -1.97 -4.38
CA ASP A 184 -15.18 -0.87 -5.34
C ASP A 184 -13.84 -0.35 -5.88
N ILE A 185 -12.81 -0.29 -5.01
CA ILE A 185 -11.45 0.10 -5.41
C ILE A 185 -10.76 -1.02 -6.20
N SER A 186 -10.97 -2.29 -5.85
CA SER A 186 -10.55 -3.45 -6.63
C SER A 186 -11.09 -3.37 -8.07
N ASN A 187 -12.39 -3.16 -8.23
CA ASN A 187 -13.03 -2.99 -9.55
C ASN A 187 -12.51 -1.78 -10.32
N PHE A 188 -12.06 -0.74 -9.61
CA PHE A 188 -11.47 0.44 -10.23
C PHE A 188 -10.09 0.14 -10.82
N TYR A 189 -9.22 -0.56 -10.07
CA TYR A 189 -7.88 -0.92 -10.54
C TYR A 189 -7.92 -1.98 -11.65
N SER A 190 -8.82 -2.95 -11.58
CA SER A 190 -8.99 -3.98 -12.62
C SER A 190 -9.74 -3.51 -13.87
N SER A 191 -10.00 -2.21 -14.03
CA SER A 191 -10.77 -1.69 -15.17
C SER A 191 -9.89 -1.53 -16.41
N GLU A 192 -10.47 -1.75 -17.60
CA GLU A 192 -9.80 -1.59 -18.91
C GLU A 192 -9.23 -0.19 -19.16
N LYS A 193 -9.61 0.79 -18.34
CA LYS A 193 -9.09 2.16 -18.39
C LYS A 193 -7.58 2.22 -18.05
N TYR A 194 -7.07 1.28 -17.25
CA TYR A 194 -5.69 1.25 -16.79
C TYR A 194 -4.99 -0.01 -17.33
N PRO A 195 -4.67 -0.08 -18.64
CA PRO A 195 -4.11 -1.27 -19.27
C PRO A 195 -2.73 -1.67 -18.73
N HIS A 196 -2.02 -0.77 -18.03
CA HIS A 196 -0.76 -1.11 -17.38
C HIS A 196 -0.96 -1.66 -15.95
N CYS A 197 -2.16 -1.57 -15.38
CA CYS A 197 -2.46 -2.14 -14.06
C CYS A 197 -2.82 -3.63 -14.20
N LEU A 198 -1.96 -4.50 -13.68
CA LEU A 198 -2.14 -5.97 -13.70
C LEU A 198 -2.94 -6.49 -12.50
N PHE A 199 -3.55 -5.61 -11.72
CA PHE A 199 -4.28 -5.99 -10.52
C PHE A 199 -5.45 -6.95 -10.84
N GLN A 200 -5.50 -8.07 -10.12
CA GLN A 200 -6.62 -9.01 -10.11
C GLN A 200 -7.27 -9.02 -8.72
N ALA A 201 -8.61 -9.12 -8.66
CA ALA A 201 -9.33 -9.21 -7.39
C ALA A 201 -8.93 -10.44 -6.54
N GLY A 202 -8.42 -11.49 -7.18
CA GLY A 202 -8.09 -12.75 -6.54
C GLY A 202 -9.28 -13.73 -6.50
N PRO A 203 -9.09 -14.93 -5.93
CA PRO A 203 -10.14 -15.95 -5.87
C PRO A 203 -11.27 -15.54 -4.90
N GLU A 204 -12.53 -15.75 -5.29
CA GLU A 204 -13.69 -15.32 -4.48
C GLU A 204 -13.82 -16.00 -3.10
N HIS A 205 -13.13 -17.13 -2.88
CA HIS A 205 -13.18 -17.92 -1.65
C HIS A 205 -11.97 -17.69 -0.72
N VAL A 206 -11.14 -16.71 -1.06
CA VAL A 206 -9.94 -16.31 -0.30
C VAL A 206 -10.21 -14.92 0.25
N ASP A 207 -10.00 -14.74 1.55
CA ASP A 207 -10.36 -13.50 2.23
C ASP A 207 -9.53 -12.32 1.72
N GLY A 208 -10.17 -11.17 1.57
CA GLY A 208 -9.56 -9.94 1.05
C GLY A 208 -9.69 -9.79 -0.47
N TYR A 209 -8.99 -8.81 -1.02
CA TYR A 209 -8.93 -8.52 -2.46
C TYR A 209 -7.48 -8.28 -2.88
N GLY A 210 -7.11 -8.73 -4.07
CA GLY A 210 -5.73 -8.58 -4.54
C GLY A 210 -4.81 -9.73 -4.15
N ASN A 211 -5.36 -10.82 -3.58
CA ASN A 211 -4.63 -12.08 -3.44
C ASN A 211 -4.35 -12.65 -4.83
N GLN A 212 -3.15 -12.42 -5.36
CA GLN A 212 -2.79 -12.72 -6.74
C GLN A 212 -1.36 -13.23 -6.84
N ILE A 213 -1.08 -13.95 -7.92
CA ILE A 213 0.26 -14.39 -8.25
C ILE A 213 0.62 -13.84 -9.63
N ILE A 214 1.88 -13.45 -9.79
CA ILE A 214 2.46 -13.05 -11.06
C ILE A 214 3.70 -13.91 -11.29
N ASN A 215 3.68 -14.71 -12.35
CA ASN A 215 4.77 -15.62 -12.71
C ASN A 215 5.72 -14.95 -13.69
N ILE A 216 7.01 -15.20 -13.54
CA ILE A 216 8.01 -14.92 -14.57
C ILE A 216 8.29 -16.24 -15.29
N VAL A 217 8.09 -16.27 -16.60
CA VAL A 217 8.13 -17.49 -17.41
C VAL A 217 9.15 -17.32 -18.53
N ASN A 218 10.06 -18.28 -18.71
CA ASN A 218 11.04 -18.22 -19.80
C ASN A 218 10.45 -18.78 -21.12
N SER A 219 11.24 -18.78 -22.19
CA SER A 219 10.87 -19.27 -23.52
C SER A 219 10.56 -20.77 -23.57
N ASP A 220 11.04 -21.52 -22.58
CA ASP A 220 10.81 -22.96 -22.44
C ASP A 220 9.55 -23.25 -21.60
N GLU A 221 8.73 -22.24 -21.32
CA GLU A 221 7.51 -22.30 -20.50
C GLU A 221 7.76 -22.70 -19.03
N ILE A 222 9.01 -22.55 -18.55
CA ILE A 222 9.38 -22.75 -17.15
C ILE A 222 9.10 -21.49 -16.35
N ILE A 223 8.37 -21.62 -15.25
CA ILE A 223 8.22 -20.56 -14.26
C ILE A 223 9.53 -20.46 -13.48
N ILE A 224 10.28 -19.38 -13.70
CA ILE A 224 11.58 -19.19 -13.03
C ILE A 224 11.44 -18.52 -11.66
N ARG A 225 10.37 -17.73 -11.44
CA ARG A 225 10.00 -17.15 -10.14
C ARG A 225 8.52 -16.77 -10.14
N SER A 226 7.88 -16.77 -8.98
CA SER A 226 6.57 -16.14 -8.81
C SER A 226 6.57 -15.07 -7.72
N PHE A 227 5.86 -13.98 -7.98
CA PHE A 227 5.52 -12.97 -6.98
C PHE A 227 4.15 -13.26 -6.41
N ILE A 228 4.08 -13.40 -5.10
CA ILE A 228 2.84 -13.66 -4.35
C ILE A 228 2.44 -12.36 -3.68
N ILE A 229 1.28 -11.84 -4.01
CA ILE A 229 0.76 -10.60 -3.42
C ILE A 229 -0.41 -10.98 -2.53
N PHE A 230 -0.33 -10.60 -1.25
CA PHE A 230 -1.39 -10.83 -0.28
C PHE A 230 -2.16 -9.55 0.03
N ASP A 231 -3.44 -9.73 0.31
CA ASP A 231 -4.18 -8.77 1.11
C ASP A 231 -3.91 -9.03 2.61
N SER A 232 -3.19 -8.13 3.28
CA SER A 232 -2.97 -8.19 4.73
C SER A 232 -4.07 -7.50 5.54
N HIS A 233 -5.22 -7.21 4.91
CA HIS A 233 -6.41 -6.58 5.47
C HIS A 233 -6.19 -5.15 5.97
N SER A 234 -6.77 -4.81 7.12
CA SER A 234 -6.69 -3.47 7.72
C SER A 234 -6.65 -3.57 9.24
N TYR A 235 -7.81 -3.69 9.88
CA TYR A 235 -7.93 -3.68 11.34
C TYR A 235 -8.85 -4.80 11.79
N VAL A 236 -8.63 -5.30 13.01
CA VAL A 236 -9.50 -6.30 13.62
C VAL A 236 -10.90 -5.74 13.90
N ASP A 237 -11.92 -6.60 13.99
CA ASP A 237 -13.32 -6.21 14.26
C ASP A 237 -13.49 -5.29 15.48
N GLY A 238 -12.67 -5.47 16.51
CA GLY A 238 -12.67 -4.65 17.74
C GLY A 238 -12.08 -3.25 17.60
N ASP A 239 -11.50 -2.91 16.44
CA ASP A 239 -10.85 -1.62 16.14
C ASP A 239 -11.05 -1.21 14.68
N ILE A 240 -12.27 -1.36 14.14
CA ILE A 240 -12.59 -1.08 12.73
C ILE A 240 -12.21 0.34 12.24
N PHE A 241 -11.98 1.28 13.16
CA PHE A 241 -11.54 2.65 12.86
C PHE A 241 -10.03 2.88 13.05
N GLY A 242 -9.27 1.84 13.41
CA GLY A 242 -7.82 1.89 13.60
C GLY A 242 -7.36 2.82 14.71
N ILE A 243 -8.20 3.11 15.71
CA ILE A 243 -7.89 4.09 16.77
C ILE A 243 -6.88 3.50 17.77
N ALA A 244 -6.93 2.18 17.97
CA ALA A 244 -6.03 1.47 18.87
C ALA A 244 -4.87 0.78 18.15
N TRP A 245 -4.72 1.00 16.83
CA TRP A 245 -3.67 0.43 15.98
C TRP A 245 -3.62 -1.10 16.06
N LYS A 246 -4.81 -1.71 16.03
CA LYS A 246 -4.98 -3.16 16.13
C LYS A 246 -5.17 -3.77 14.75
N TYR A 247 -4.07 -4.14 14.14
CA TYR A 247 -4.03 -4.68 12.78
C TYR A 247 -4.43 -6.15 12.74
N ASP A 248 -5.08 -6.51 11.64
CA ASP A 248 -5.46 -7.90 11.36
C ASP A 248 -4.28 -8.69 10.77
N ASN A 249 -4.46 -10.00 10.64
CA ASN A 249 -3.44 -10.94 10.17
C ASN A 249 -3.82 -11.55 8.83
N ILE A 250 -2.90 -12.32 8.24
CA ILE A 250 -3.22 -13.20 7.13
C ILE A 250 -4.11 -14.35 7.65
N HIS A 251 -5.21 -14.63 6.95
CA HIS A 251 -6.16 -15.65 7.36
C HIS A 251 -5.80 -17.06 6.88
N ASP A 252 -6.30 -18.08 7.56
CA ASP A 252 -6.06 -19.50 7.23
C ASP A 252 -6.40 -19.86 5.78
N ASN A 253 -7.48 -19.32 5.22
CA ASN A 253 -7.85 -19.60 3.82
C ASN A 253 -6.88 -18.95 2.81
N GLN A 254 -6.23 -17.84 3.16
CA GLN A 254 -5.17 -17.24 2.36
C GLN A 254 -3.90 -18.10 2.43
N ILE A 255 -3.55 -18.62 3.60
CA ILE A 255 -2.40 -19.52 3.78
C ILE A 255 -2.60 -20.82 2.99
N GLU A 256 -3.81 -21.40 3.08
CA GLU A 256 -4.16 -22.61 2.33
C GLU A 256 -4.19 -22.36 0.81
N TRP A 257 -4.67 -21.19 0.37
CA TRP A 257 -4.60 -20.77 -1.02
C TRP A 257 -3.17 -20.67 -1.53
N TYR A 258 -2.28 -20.06 -0.74
CA TYR A 258 -0.85 -19.96 -1.05
C TYR A 258 -0.24 -21.35 -1.19
N LYS A 259 -0.43 -22.23 -0.21
CA LYS A 259 0.09 -23.62 -0.23
C LYS A 259 -0.34 -24.36 -1.49
N LYS A 260 -1.64 -24.38 -1.79
CA LYS A 260 -2.20 -25.03 -3.00
C LYS A 260 -1.68 -24.41 -4.29
N SER A 261 -1.48 -23.09 -4.30
CA SER A 261 -0.96 -22.40 -5.48
C SER A 261 0.47 -22.78 -5.77
N ILE A 262 1.35 -22.80 -4.76
CA ILE A 262 2.74 -23.23 -4.94
C ILE A 262 2.81 -24.69 -5.39
N GLU A 263 2.01 -25.58 -4.80
CA GLU A 263 1.92 -26.97 -5.25
C GLU A 263 1.53 -27.08 -6.73
N LYS A 264 0.51 -26.31 -7.17
CA LYS A 264 0.07 -26.28 -8.56
C LYS A 264 1.15 -25.77 -9.50
N LEU A 265 1.87 -24.71 -9.12
CA LEU A 265 2.94 -24.14 -9.92
C LEU A 265 4.14 -25.09 -10.04
N ASN A 266 4.54 -25.71 -8.92
CA ASN A 266 5.57 -26.75 -8.91
C ASN A 266 5.21 -27.94 -9.81
N ASN A 267 3.96 -28.41 -9.74
CA ASN A 267 3.49 -29.49 -10.60
C ASN A 267 3.48 -29.08 -12.09
N LYS A 268 3.12 -27.83 -12.41
CA LYS A 268 3.22 -27.30 -13.78
C LYS A 268 4.67 -27.35 -14.27
N ASN A 269 5.62 -26.81 -13.51
CA ASN A 269 7.04 -26.84 -13.86
C ASN A 269 7.56 -28.27 -14.04
N LYS A 270 7.28 -29.18 -13.10
CA LYS A 270 7.68 -30.60 -13.19
C LYS A 270 7.18 -31.25 -14.49
N ASN A 271 5.93 -30.98 -14.86
CA ASN A 271 5.36 -31.51 -16.10
C ASN A 271 6.06 -30.92 -17.34
N VAL A 272 6.30 -29.61 -17.39
CA VAL A 272 7.02 -28.98 -18.52
C VAL A 272 8.43 -29.56 -18.63
N ILE A 273 9.19 -29.60 -17.54
CA ILE A 273 10.56 -30.15 -17.49
C ILE A 273 10.60 -31.60 -17.99
N SER A 274 9.64 -32.44 -17.57
CA SER A 274 9.58 -33.85 -18.00
C SER A 274 9.36 -34.04 -19.51
N ASN A 275 8.82 -33.03 -20.19
CA ASN A 275 8.56 -33.04 -21.63
C ASN A 275 9.68 -32.39 -22.45
N ILE A 276 10.65 -31.72 -21.80
CA ILE A 276 11.83 -31.17 -22.48
C ILE A 276 12.79 -32.33 -22.79
N ASN A 277 12.73 -32.83 -24.03
CA ASN A 277 13.69 -33.80 -24.56
C ASN A 277 14.99 -33.09 -24.96
N ASN A 278 16.00 -32.99 -24.08
CA ASN A 278 17.43 -32.83 -24.45
C ASN A 278 18.36 -32.84 -23.22
N ASN A 279 19.66 -33.02 -23.46
CA ASN A 279 20.79 -33.05 -22.51
C ASN A 279 20.98 -31.77 -21.64
N ASP A 280 20.04 -30.82 -21.66
CA ASP A 280 20.05 -29.53 -20.94
C ASP A 280 19.26 -29.57 -19.61
N GLY A 281 18.66 -30.70 -19.24
CA GLY A 281 17.89 -30.86 -18.00
C GLY A 281 18.64 -30.49 -16.70
N GLY A 282 19.97 -30.40 -16.75
CA GLY A 282 20.80 -29.91 -15.64
C GLY A 282 20.66 -28.41 -15.36
N ILE A 283 20.20 -27.59 -16.34
CA ILE A 283 20.00 -26.14 -16.15
C ILE A 283 18.73 -25.86 -15.33
N TYR A 284 17.75 -26.77 -15.38
CA TYR A 284 16.46 -26.62 -14.71
C TYR A 284 16.31 -27.48 -13.44
N SER A 285 17.38 -28.14 -12.99
CA SER A 285 17.32 -29.04 -11.84
C SER A 285 16.87 -28.33 -10.56
N GLY A 286 17.23 -27.05 -10.38
CA GLY A 286 16.76 -26.24 -9.24
C GLY A 286 15.25 -25.99 -9.24
N PHE A 287 14.65 -25.75 -10.42
CA PHE A 287 13.20 -25.53 -10.56
C PHE A 287 12.37 -26.81 -10.51
N GLN A 288 13.03 -27.98 -10.50
CA GLN A 288 12.37 -29.27 -10.40
C GLN A 288 11.92 -29.57 -8.96
N GLU A 289 12.59 -29.01 -7.96
CA GLU A 289 12.27 -29.20 -6.55
C GLU A 289 11.16 -28.24 -6.11
N CYS A 290 11.39 -26.93 -6.23
CA CYS A 290 10.45 -25.89 -5.85
C CYS A 290 10.72 -24.60 -6.65
N ILE A 291 9.67 -23.89 -7.07
CA ILE A 291 9.82 -22.55 -7.64
C ILE A 291 10.23 -21.55 -6.53
N PRO A 292 11.16 -20.63 -6.80
CA PRO A 292 11.44 -19.56 -5.86
C PRO A 292 10.33 -18.51 -5.90
N THR A 293 10.02 -17.91 -4.75
CA THR A 293 8.99 -16.88 -4.64
C THR A 293 9.38 -15.71 -3.75
N SER A 294 8.85 -14.55 -4.10
CA SER A 294 8.85 -13.35 -3.26
C SER A 294 7.43 -13.00 -2.87
N VAL A 295 7.22 -12.68 -1.60
CA VAL A 295 5.93 -12.26 -1.05
C VAL A 295 5.88 -10.74 -0.90
N PHE A 296 4.76 -10.13 -1.26
CA PHE A 296 4.47 -8.71 -1.08
C PHE A 296 3.17 -8.54 -0.30
N LEU A 297 3.22 -7.76 0.77
CA LEU A 297 2.09 -7.45 1.63
C LEU A 297 2.25 -6.04 2.21
N HIS A 298 1.20 -5.48 2.81
CA HIS A 298 1.31 -4.15 3.41
C HIS A 298 1.71 -4.21 4.89
N ILE A 299 0.86 -4.82 5.73
CA ILE A 299 1.08 -4.95 7.18
C ILE A 299 2.13 -6.03 7.43
N PRO A 300 3.24 -5.71 8.12
CA PRO A 300 4.34 -6.64 8.35
C PRO A 300 3.89 -7.87 9.13
N LEU A 301 4.55 -9.00 8.87
CA LEU A 301 4.36 -10.21 9.68
C LEU A 301 4.97 -10.03 11.08
N THR A 302 4.53 -10.84 12.04
CA THR A 302 5.09 -10.84 13.40
C THR A 302 6.60 -11.09 13.40
N GLU A 303 7.11 -11.84 12.42
CA GLU A 303 8.53 -12.18 12.33
C GLU A 303 9.43 -10.98 12.04
N TYR A 304 8.90 -9.89 11.47
CA TYR A 304 9.66 -8.64 11.37
C TYR A 304 9.99 -8.09 12.76
N ARG A 305 9.00 -8.10 13.65
CA ARG A 305 9.14 -7.67 15.04
C ARG A 305 10.10 -8.59 15.79
N ASP A 306 9.92 -9.90 15.64
CA ASP A 306 10.72 -10.89 16.36
C ASP A 306 12.18 -10.84 15.92
N ALA A 307 12.45 -10.74 14.61
CA ALA A 307 13.80 -10.60 14.07
C ALA A 307 14.48 -9.32 14.56
N TRP A 308 13.78 -8.18 14.49
CA TRP A 308 14.34 -6.91 14.97
C TRP A 308 14.62 -6.95 16.47
N ASN A 309 13.69 -7.47 17.27
CA ASN A 309 13.86 -7.57 18.71
C ASN A 309 15.02 -8.51 19.08
N GLU A 310 15.17 -9.66 18.41
CA GLU A 310 16.29 -10.56 18.63
C GLU A 310 17.64 -9.87 18.31
N TYR A 311 17.74 -9.15 17.19
CA TYR A 311 18.91 -8.36 16.83
C TYR A 311 19.22 -7.25 17.86
N ALA A 312 18.22 -6.45 18.22
CA ALA A 312 18.38 -5.34 19.16
C ALA A 312 18.73 -5.82 20.58
N ASN A 313 18.12 -6.93 21.04
CA ASN A 313 18.42 -7.53 22.33
C ASN A 313 19.81 -8.18 22.39
N ASN A 314 20.42 -8.45 21.23
CA ASN A 314 21.80 -8.95 21.11
C ASN A 314 22.78 -7.81 20.81
N ASP A 315 22.57 -6.63 21.39
CA ASP A 315 23.42 -5.44 21.22
C ASP A 315 23.67 -5.06 19.74
N TYR A 316 22.64 -5.25 18.90
CA TYR A 316 22.71 -5.01 17.46
C TYR A 316 23.80 -5.85 16.77
N GLN A 317 23.99 -7.10 17.22
CA GLN A 317 24.84 -8.10 16.58
C GLN A 317 24.01 -9.26 16.02
N ASP A 318 24.48 -9.83 14.91
CA ASP A 318 23.88 -11.01 14.31
C ASP A 318 23.79 -12.19 15.29
N THR A 319 22.75 -13.01 15.12
CA THR A 319 22.54 -14.27 15.84
C THR A 319 22.53 -15.45 14.87
N ASP A 320 22.33 -16.66 15.38
CA ASP A 320 22.12 -17.84 14.54
C ASP A 320 20.83 -17.74 13.69
N ASN A 321 19.81 -17.01 14.17
CA ASN A 321 18.53 -16.85 13.45
C ASN A 321 18.46 -15.58 12.62
N VAL A 322 19.16 -14.51 13.06
CA VAL A 322 19.02 -13.16 12.52
C VAL A 322 20.34 -12.66 11.96
N LYS A 323 20.33 -12.20 10.72
CA LYS A 323 21.45 -11.45 10.14
C LYS A 323 20.96 -10.13 9.59
N MET A 324 21.49 -9.04 10.14
CA MET A 324 21.13 -7.71 9.70
C MET A 324 21.88 -7.35 8.41
N ILE A 325 21.17 -6.77 7.45
CA ILE A 325 21.71 -6.53 6.11
C ILE A 325 21.94 -5.04 5.89
N TYR A 326 20.88 -4.25 6.07
CA TYR A 326 20.94 -2.81 5.99
C TYR A 326 19.74 -2.15 6.68
N GLY A 327 19.83 -0.83 6.81
CA GLY A 327 18.73 0.03 7.25
C GLY A 327 18.56 0.03 8.76
N ALA A 328 17.44 0.56 9.23
CA ALA A 328 17.09 0.59 10.64
C ALA A 328 15.58 0.70 10.85
N ALA A 329 15.15 0.43 12.07
CA ALA A 329 13.85 0.85 12.55
C ALA A 329 13.86 2.33 12.92
N GLY A 330 12.86 3.07 12.45
CA GLY A 330 12.68 4.49 12.73
C GLY A 330 11.43 4.81 13.54
N GLU A 331 10.54 3.84 13.73
CA GLU A 331 9.30 4.04 14.49
C GLU A 331 9.56 4.28 15.98
N SER A 332 8.67 5.05 16.60
CA SER A 332 8.69 5.31 18.04
C SER A 332 7.65 4.45 18.75
N GLY A 333 8.00 3.86 19.89
CA GLY A 333 7.08 3.01 20.65
C GLY A 333 7.24 1.55 20.24
N LEU A 334 6.22 0.99 19.58
CA LEU A 334 6.37 -0.32 18.95
C LEU A 334 7.19 -0.14 17.68
N ILE A 335 8.28 -0.89 17.56
CA ILE A 335 9.19 -0.78 16.43
C ILE A 335 8.55 -1.30 15.14
N VAL A 336 7.73 -2.35 15.25
CA VAL A 336 7.05 -2.99 14.11
C VAL A 336 5.58 -3.14 14.46
N TYR A 337 4.70 -2.55 13.66
CA TYR A 337 3.25 -2.64 13.83
C TYR A 337 2.69 -3.78 12.97
N CYS A 338 2.88 -5.01 13.43
CA CYS A 338 2.37 -6.22 12.79
C CYS A 338 0.93 -6.57 13.24
N GLY A 339 0.34 -7.57 12.58
CA GLY A 339 -0.93 -8.17 12.98
C GLY A 339 -0.92 -8.62 14.45
N MET A 340 -2.05 -8.47 15.15
CA MET A 340 -2.12 -8.74 16.58
C MET A 340 -2.41 -10.20 16.94
N ASN A 341 -3.02 -10.95 16.02
CA ASN A 341 -3.36 -12.35 16.22
C ASN A 341 -2.18 -13.25 15.80
N GLU A 342 -2.29 -14.54 16.09
CA GLU A 342 -1.37 -15.54 15.55
C GLU A 342 -1.83 -15.95 14.16
N ASP A 343 -0.89 -16.08 13.23
CA ASP A 343 -1.06 -16.75 11.95
C ASP A 343 0.17 -17.63 11.67
N TYR A 344 0.09 -18.47 10.64
CA TYR A 344 1.14 -19.45 10.32
C TYR A 344 1.74 -19.23 8.93
N LEU A 345 1.66 -18.02 8.37
CA LEU A 345 2.15 -17.79 7.01
C LEU A 345 3.67 -18.01 6.94
N PHE A 346 4.44 -17.48 7.89
CA PHE A 346 5.89 -17.61 7.90
C PHE A 346 6.36 -19.06 8.07
N GLU A 347 5.75 -19.80 8.99
CA GLU A 347 5.98 -21.22 9.21
C GLU A 347 5.68 -22.01 7.94
N THR A 348 4.55 -21.71 7.28
CA THR A 348 4.16 -22.36 6.02
C THR A 348 5.15 -22.05 4.90
N MET A 349 5.63 -20.80 4.80
CA MET A 349 6.66 -20.42 3.83
C MET A 349 7.96 -21.22 4.04
N LYS A 350 8.39 -21.38 5.30
CA LYS A 350 9.56 -22.18 5.64
C LYS A 350 9.37 -23.68 5.38
N GLU A 351 8.20 -24.23 5.72
CA GLU A 351 7.90 -25.65 5.49
C GLU A 351 7.91 -26.00 4.01
N ILE A 352 7.31 -25.14 3.17
CA ILE A 352 7.28 -25.33 1.72
C ILE A 352 8.65 -25.07 1.09
N GLY A 353 9.45 -24.14 1.65
CA GLY A 353 10.79 -23.80 1.15
C GLY A 353 10.79 -23.06 -0.18
N SER A 354 9.65 -22.48 -0.59
CA SER A 354 9.51 -21.72 -1.83
C SER A 354 9.86 -20.24 -1.67
N THR A 355 9.49 -19.63 -0.54
CA THR A 355 9.68 -18.20 -0.32
C THR A 355 11.04 -17.91 0.26
N ASP A 356 11.82 -17.06 -0.41
CA ASP A 356 13.12 -16.57 0.07
C ASP A 356 13.07 -15.11 0.55
N SER A 357 12.01 -14.38 0.20
CA SER A 357 11.91 -12.95 0.45
C SER A 357 10.47 -12.50 0.70
N VAL A 358 10.30 -11.60 1.66
CA VAL A 358 9.05 -10.92 1.98
C VAL A 358 9.32 -9.42 1.98
N PHE A 359 8.43 -8.67 1.35
CA PHE A 359 8.52 -7.22 1.21
C PHE A 359 7.26 -6.57 1.79
N CYS A 360 7.44 -5.56 2.64
CA CYS A 360 6.35 -4.80 3.27
C CYS A 360 6.56 -3.28 3.23
N GLY A 361 5.55 -2.57 3.72
CA GLY A 361 5.53 -1.12 3.94
C GLY A 361 4.98 -0.81 5.34
N HIS A 362 3.96 0.03 5.43
CA HIS A 362 3.13 0.29 6.62
C HIS A 362 3.80 1.12 7.73
N ASP A 363 5.01 0.78 8.13
CA ASP A 363 5.78 1.53 9.13
C ASP A 363 6.68 2.53 8.42
N HIS A 364 6.23 3.78 8.30
CA HIS A 364 6.77 4.72 7.31
C HIS A 364 8.23 5.10 7.58
N LEU A 365 8.71 4.94 8.81
CA LEU A 365 10.08 5.28 9.20
C LEU A 365 11.01 4.07 9.25
N ASN A 366 10.48 2.85 9.08
CA ASN A 366 11.29 1.64 8.98
C ASN A 366 11.79 1.44 7.54
N ASN A 367 13.06 1.05 7.41
CA ASN A 367 13.65 0.74 6.10
C ASN A 367 14.72 -0.36 6.20
N PHE A 368 14.58 -1.25 7.18
CA PHE A 368 15.53 -2.33 7.40
C PHE A 368 15.24 -3.56 6.54
N SER A 369 16.30 -4.32 6.30
CA SER A 369 16.25 -5.63 5.67
C SER A 369 17.07 -6.60 6.51
N VAL A 370 16.46 -7.74 6.85
CA VAL A 370 17.01 -8.72 7.79
C VAL A 370 16.75 -10.13 7.28
N ASP A 371 17.78 -10.98 7.29
CA ASP A 371 17.57 -12.43 7.12
C ASP A 371 17.10 -13.01 8.44
N TYR A 372 15.92 -13.63 8.45
CA TYR A 372 15.40 -14.31 9.61
C TYR A 372 15.06 -15.76 9.27
N LYS A 373 15.78 -16.69 9.91
CA LYS A 373 15.57 -18.14 9.78
C LYS A 373 15.46 -18.64 8.33
N GLY A 374 16.24 -18.05 7.42
CA GLY A 374 16.32 -18.43 6.01
C GLY A 374 15.44 -17.64 5.04
N ILE A 375 14.67 -16.65 5.51
CA ILE A 375 13.85 -15.77 4.66
C ILE A 375 14.28 -14.32 4.89
N ARG A 376 14.53 -13.54 3.82
CA ARG A 376 14.75 -12.10 3.97
C ARG A 376 13.42 -11.37 4.17
N LEU A 377 13.31 -10.65 5.28
CA LEU A 377 12.23 -9.72 5.59
C LEU A 377 12.70 -8.28 5.31
N THR A 378 12.00 -7.54 4.44
CA THR A 378 12.43 -6.22 3.98
C THR A 378 11.31 -5.18 4.05
N TYR A 379 11.52 -4.13 4.84
CA TYR A 379 10.76 -2.89 4.72
C TYR A 379 11.27 -2.08 3.53
N SER A 380 10.37 -1.69 2.64
CA SER A 380 10.69 -0.67 1.64
C SER A 380 10.65 0.73 2.25
N MET A 381 11.39 1.63 1.63
CA MET A 381 11.38 3.04 1.91
C MET A 381 10.02 3.64 1.52
N SER A 382 9.30 4.27 2.46
CA SER A 382 8.01 4.89 2.16
C SER A 382 8.15 6.09 1.21
N ILE A 383 7.05 6.54 0.63
CA ILE A 383 7.01 7.81 -0.11
C ILE A 383 6.49 8.95 0.78
N ASP A 384 5.72 8.61 1.82
CA ASP A 384 4.84 9.46 2.62
C ASP A 384 5.25 10.94 2.74
N TYR A 385 4.30 11.81 2.45
CA TYR A 385 4.36 13.26 2.66
C TYR A 385 3.21 13.79 3.54
N LEU A 386 2.23 12.95 3.86
CA LEU A 386 0.92 13.34 4.36
C LEU A 386 0.53 12.68 5.67
N ALA A 387 0.67 11.37 5.78
CA ALA A 387 0.08 10.58 6.85
C ALA A 387 0.74 10.89 8.18
N TYR A 388 2.07 10.79 8.27
CA TYR A 388 2.79 11.14 9.48
C TYR A 388 3.01 12.65 9.58
N LEU A 389 2.66 13.22 10.74
CA LEU A 389 2.70 14.66 10.94
C LEU A 389 4.14 15.18 10.81
N GLY A 390 4.40 15.99 9.78
CA GLY A 390 5.71 16.60 9.55
C GLY A 390 6.69 15.74 8.75
N ILE A 391 6.30 14.52 8.35
CA ILE A 391 7.17 13.59 7.60
C ILE A 391 7.65 14.14 6.26
N TYR A 392 6.91 15.07 5.65
CA TYR A 392 7.33 15.77 4.43
C TYR A 392 8.63 16.59 4.58
N LYS A 393 9.10 16.82 5.82
CA LYS A 393 10.38 17.46 6.13
C LYS A 393 11.50 16.46 6.38
N LEU A 394 11.18 15.17 6.44
CA LEU A 394 12.10 14.07 6.67
C LEU A 394 12.47 13.44 5.32
N GLY A 395 13.72 13.01 5.17
CA GLY A 395 14.23 12.48 3.90
C GLY A 395 14.77 11.06 3.99
N ALA A 396 15.18 10.60 5.17
CA ALA A 396 15.86 9.30 5.31
C ALA A 396 14.95 8.12 4.97
N GLN A 397 13.63 8.24 5.20
CA GLN A 397 12.67 7.21 4.85
C GLN A 397 12.35 7.13 3.37
N ARG A 398 12.61 8.19 2.58
CA ARG A 398 11.91 8.39 1.30
C ARG A 398 12.61 7.75 0.12
N GLY A 399 11.97 6.79 -0.54
CA GLY A 399 12.65 6.02 -1.56
C GLY A 399 11.85 4.87 -2.17
N CYS A 400 12.57 3.81 -2.50
CA CYS A 400 12.04 2.58 -3.07
C CYS A 400 12.98 1.40 -2.78
N THR A 401 12.54 0.19 -3.09
CA THR A 401 13.41 -0.99 -3.21
C THR A 401 13.51 -1.40 -4.67
N VAL A 402 14.73 -1.54 -5.20
CA VAL A 402 14.97 -2.06 -6.54
C VAL A 402 15.26 -3.56 -6.41
N ILE A 403 14.55 -4.39 -7.18
CA ILE A 403 14.66 -5.85 -7.17
C ILE A 403 15.02 -6.30 -8.59
N ASN A 404 16.17 -6.93 -8.75
CA ASN A 404 16.61 -7.50 -10.01
C ASN A 404 16.44 -9.01 -9.94
N VAL A 405 15.50 -9.54 -10.74
CA VAL A 405 15.37 -10.98 -10.97
C VAL A 405 16.28 -11.34 -12.14
N ASP A 406 17.15 -12.33 -11.97
CA ASP A 406 17.98 -12.83 -13.06
C ASP A 406 17.29 -13.95 -13.88
N LYS A 407 17.99 -14.46 -14.89
CA LYS A 407 17.48 -15.54 -15.76
C LYS A 407 17.26 -16.87 -15.03
N THR A 408 17.84 -17.06 -13.85
CA THR A 408 17.65 -18.23 -12.99
C THR A 408 16.57 -18.00 -11.93
N GLY A 409 15.90 -16.84 -11.95
CA GLY A 409 14.90 -16.51 -10.94
C GLY A 409 15.51 -16.17 -9.58
N GLU A 410 16.82 -16.08 -9.44
CA GLU A 410 17.46 -15.53 -8.25
C GLU A 410 17.25 -14.01 -8.20
N ILE A 411 17.26 -13.45 -6.99
CA ILE A 411 17.07 -12.01 -6.80
C ILE A 411 18.25 -11.35 -6.10
N ASP A 412 18.57 -10.14 -6.55
CA ASP A 412 19.35 -9.17 -5.82
C ASP A 412 18.53 -7.90 -5.62
N PHE A 413 18.54 -7.32 -4.43
CA PHE A 413 17.74 -6.13 -4.14
C PHE A 413 18.37 -5.22 -3.11
N TYR A 414 18.11 -3.93 -3.26
CA TYR A 414 18.66 -2.87 -2.43
C TYR A 414 17.67 -1.69 -2.31
N ALA A 415 17.75 -1.00 -1.18
CA ALA A 415 16.98 0.21 -0.94
C ALA A 415 17.66 1.42 -1.60
N GLU A 416 16.84 2.35 -2.12
CA GLU A 416 17.32 3.56 -2.78
C GLU A 416 16.58 4.80 -2.31
N ASN A 417 17.34 5.80 -1.87
CA ASN A 417 16.79 7.03 -1.33
C ASN A 417 16.54 8.07 -2.44
N TYR A 418 15.33 8.63 -2.48
CA TYR A 418 14.89 9.63 -3.46
C TYR A 418 15.76 10.90 -3.52
N TYR A 419 16.48 11.25 -2.45
CA TYR A 419 17.30 12.47 -2.42
C TYR A 419 18.70 12.29 -3.03
N GLN A 420 19.06 11.10 -3.48
CA GLN A 420 20.28 10.90 -4.25
C GLN A 420 20.28 11.68 -5.57
N ASP A 421 21.47 12.03 -6.06
CA ASP A 421 21.67 12.88 -7.26
C ASP A 421 21.08 12.27 -8.53
N LYS A 422 21.00 10.94 -8.64
CA LYS A 422 20.44 10.25 -9.82
C LYS A 422 18.96 10.52 -10.04
N TYR A 423 18.20 10.83 -8.99
CA TYR A 423 16.77 11.06 -9.07
C TYR A 423 16.47 12.51 -9.45
N ILE A 424 16.51 12.81 -10.75
CA ILE A 424 16.23 14.15 -11.26
C ILE A 424 14.72 14.35 -11.39
N SER A 425 14.17 15.27 -10.59
CA SER A 425 12.74 15.56 -10.59
C SER A 425 12.39 16.66 -11.58
N LYS A 426 11.27 16.50 -12.30
CA LYS A 426 10.73 17.53 -13.20
C LYS A 426 10.35 18.81 -12.46
N TYR A 427 9.86 18.68 -11.23
CA TYR A 427 9.53 19.80 -10.35
C TYR A 427 10.54 19.86 -9.20
N GLN A 428 10.74 21.06 -8.65
CA GLN A 428 11.68 21.29 -7.55
C GLN A 428 11.40 20.34 -6.37
N LYS A 429 12.45 19.66 -5.89
CA LYS A 429 12.43 18.88 -4.65
C LYS A 429 12.27 19.81 -3.46
N GLU A 430 11.50 19.36 -2.49
CA GLU A 430 11.44 19.94 -1.15
C GLU A 430 12.79 19.82 -0.42
N ASN A 431 13.04 20.77 0.47
CA ASN A 431 14.15 20.68 1.41
C ASN A 431 13.75 19.78 2.57
N VAL A 432 14.60 18.81 2.88
CA VAL A 432 14.41 17.87 3.97
C VAL A 432 15.62 17.82 4.89
N THR A 433 15.40 17.32 6.09
CA THR A 433 16.47 16.83 6.96
C THR A 433 16.71 15.36 6.62
N MET A 434 17.97 14.92 6.54
CA MET A 434 18.31 13.50 6.47
C MET A 434 18.54 13.01 7.90
N GLN A 435 17.61 12.20 8.41
CA GLN A 435 17.68 11.62 9.76
C GLN A 435 18.73 10.52 9.81
N GLN A 436 19.35 10.32 10.97
CA GLN A 436 19.93 9.03 11.32
C GLN A 436 18.82 8.18 11.93
N LEU A 437 18.48 7.07 11.29
CA LEU A 437 17.53 6.09 11.82
C LEU A 437 18.27 5.13 12.77
N GLY A 438 17.61 4.63 13.82
CA GLY A 438 18.18 3.64 14.74
C GLY A 438 18.98 4.14 15.96
N ASN A 439 19.10 5.45 16.20
CA ASN A 439 19.76 6.00 17.39
C ASN A 439 18.77 6.27 18.55
N ASN A 440 17.97 5.28 18.95
CA ASN A 440 17.14 5.36 20.16
C ASN A 440 17.77 4.61 21.32
#